data_AF-I0H2G9-F1
#
_entry.id   AF-I0H2G9-F1
#
_cell.length_a   1.000
_cell.length_b   1.000
_cell.length_c   1.000
_cell.angle_alpha   90.00
_cell.angle_beta   90.00
_cell.angle_gamma   90.00
#
_symmetry.space_group_name_H-M   'P 1'
#
loop_
_entity.id
_entity.type
_entity.pdbx_description
1 polymer ?
#
loop_
_entity_poly.entity_id
_entity_poly.type
_entity_poly.pdbx_seq_one_letter_code
_entity_poly.pdbx_strand_id
1 'polypeptide(L)'
;MPSQVATLRPVVQGDGMAALTPSHFDTLVGPCLRGAKDLASLADGFRQAGSDDERRALLQQAQKVAEQLSRFAEDAKEELARSTV
;
A
#
# COMPACT_ATOMS: atom_id res chain seq x y z
N MET A 1 5.55 34.85 3.01
CA MET A 1 4.72 33.64 3.12
C MET A 1 5.64 32.43 3.19
N PRO A 2 5.55 31.60 4.24
CA PRO A 2 5.83 30.17 4.09
C PRO A 2 4.63 29.36 4.56
N SER A 3 3.97 28.69 3.62
CA SER A 3 2.90 27.73 3.95
C SER A 3 3.52 26.53 4.63
N GLN A 4 3.06 26.29 5.87
CA GLN A 4 3.45 25.18 6.72
C GLN A 4 3.21 23.86 5.99
N VAL A 5 4.28 23.08 5.80
CA VAL A 5 4.17 21.66 5.47
C VAL A 5 3.62 20.98 6.71
N ALA A 6 2.35 20.62 6.69
CA ALA A 6 1.70 19.83 7.73
C ALA A 6 2.48 18.52 7.90
N THR A 7 3.29 18.44 8.94
CA THR A 7 3.93 17.21 9.37
C THR A 7 2.82 16.31 9.92
N LEU A 8 2.33 15.39 9.10
CA LEU A 8 1.41 14.34 9.55
C LEU A 8 2.17 13.47 10.57
N ARG A 9 2.04 13.81 11.86
CA ARG A 9 2.44 12.92 12.95
C ARG A 9 1.58 11.66 12.83
N PRO A 10 2.16 10.45 12.81
CA PRO A 10 1.36 9.24 12.94
C PRO A 10 0.77 9.22 14.36
N VAL A 11 -0.55 9.44 14.44
CA VAL A 11 -1.35 9.16 15.63
C VAL A 11 -1.53 7.65 15.68
N VAL A 12 -0.61 6.96 16.36
CA VAL A 12 -0.82 5.59 16.81
C VAL A 12 -0.49 5.56 18.30
N GLN A 13 -1.37 6.17 19.09
CA GLN A 13 -1.39 6.00 20.54
C GLN A 13 -2.83 5.64 20.91
N GLY A 14 -3.10 4.35 20.94
CA GLY A 14 -4.36 3.76 21.35
C GLY A 14 -4.08 2.34 21.83
N ASP A 15 -4.23 2.14 23.13
CA ASP A 15 -4.07 0.92 23.91
C ASP A 15 -4.46 -0.36 23.17
N GLY A 16 -3.52 -1.31 23.06
CA GLY A 16 -3.80 -2.69 22.64
C GLY A 16 -2.97 -3.23 21.47
N MET A 17 -2.13 -2.43 20.82
CA MET A 17 -1.13 -2.97 19.89
C MET A 17 0.08 -3.49 20.66
N ALA A 18 0.11 -4.80 20.91
CA ALA A 18 1.36 -5.52 21.08
C ALA A 18 2.31 -5.03 19.97
N ALA A 19 3.44 -4.47 20.40
CA ALA A 19 4.31 -3.64 19.58
C ALA A 19 4.65 -4.31 18.24
N LEU A 20 3.93 -3.91 17.17
CA LEU A 20 4.48 -3.99 15.83
C LEU A 20 5.72 -3.12 15.88
N THR A 21 6.89 -3.73 16.10
CA THR A 21 8.16 -3.00 16.07
C THR A 21 8.24 -2.21 14.76
N PRO A 22 8.94 -1.06 14.71
CA PRO A 22 9.07 -0.27 13.48
C PRO A 22 9.45 -1.12 12.25
N SER A 23 10.23 -2.17 12.47
CA SER A 23 10.56 -3.19 11.48
C SER A 23 9.34 -3.94 10.91
N HIS A 24 8.35 -4.34 11.71
CA HIS A 24 7.10 -4.92 11.23
C HIS A 24 6.23 -3.88 10.50
N PHE A 25 6.25 -2.62 10.93
CA PHE A 25 5.50 -1.55 10.25
C PHE A 25 6.08 -1.29 8.84
N ASP A 26 7.39 -1.15 8.69
CA ASP A 26 8.01 -1.01 7.36
C ASP A 26 7.86 -2.28 6.51
N THR A 27 7.96 -3.46 7.14
CA THR A 27 7.89 -4.76 6.43
C THR A 27 6.48 -5.10 5.99
N LEU A 28 5.44 -4.73 6.74
CA LEU A 28 4.03 -5.09 6.48
C LEU A 28 3.18 -3.94 5.91
N VAL A 29 3.41 -2.72 6.37
CA VAL A 29 2.58 -1.54 6.02
C VAL A 29 3.19 -0.77 4.84
N GLY A 30 4.51 -0.77 4.69
CA GLY A 30 5.21 -0.06 3.61
C GLY A 30 4.75 -0.50 2.21
N PRO A 31 4.78 -1.79 1.87
CA PRO A 31 4.32 -2.29 0.57
C PRO A 31 2.83 -2.04 0.32
N CYS A 32 1.98 -2.18 1.34
CA CYS A 32 0.55 -1.87 1.27
C CYS A 32 0.29 -0.39 0.95
N LEU A 33 0.97 0.54 1.63
CA LEU A 33 0.84 1.98 1.38
C LEU A 33 1.33 2.36 -0.02
N ARG A 34 2.42 1.72 -0.50
CA ARG A 34 2.92 1.94 -1.85
C ARG A 34 1.92 1.45 -2.90
N GLY A 35 1.45 0.21 -2.78
CA GLY A 35 0.47 -0.34 -3.72
C GLY A 35 -0.85 0.43 -3.71
N ALA A 36 -1.30 0.95 -2.58
CA ALA A 36 -2.47 1.83 -2.52
C ALA A 36 -2.28 3.14 -3.31
N LYS A 37 -1.08 3.76 -3.24
CA LYS A 37 -0.75 4.97 -4.02
C LYS A 37 -0.62 4.66 -5.51
N ASP A 38 -0.05 3.51 -5.85
CA ASP A 38 0.08 3.06 -7.25
C ASP A 38 -1.31 2.82 -7.85
N LEU A 39 -2.21 2.14 -7.13
CA LEU A 39 -3.60 1.94 -7.56
C LEU A 39 -4.37 3.26 -7.70
N ALA A 40 -4.18 4.21 -6.79
CA ALA A 40 -4.79 5.53 -6.90
C ALA A 40 -4.29 6.28 -8.15
N SER A 41 -2.99 6.22 -8.43
CA SER A 41 -2.38 6.84 -9.62
C SER A 41 -2.89 6.18 -10.92
N LEU A 42 -3.05 4.86 -10.91
CA LEU A 42 -3.62 4.12 -12.05
C LEU A 42 -5.11 4.42 -12.25
N ALA A 43 -5.88 4.62 -11.18
CA ALA A 43 -7.28 5.04 -11.27
C ALA A 43 -7.39 6.46 -11.86
N ASP A 44 -6.50 7.37 -11.46
CA ASP A 44 -6.43 8.71 -12.05
C ASP A 44 -6.02 8.68 -13.53
N GLY A 45 -5.05 7.83 -13.89
CA GLY A 45 -4.69 7.58 -15.28
C GLY A 45 -5.86 6.99 -16.08
N PHE A 46 -6.63 6.07 -15.50
CA PHE A 46 -7.77 5.44 -16.16
C PHE A 46 -8.88 6.44 -16.48
N ARG A 47 -9.15 7.39 -15.56
CA ARG A 47 -10.09 8.50 -15.81
C ARG A 47 -9.63 9.43 -16.92
N GLN A 48 -8.33 9.62 -17.08
CA GLN A 48 -7.73 10.53 -18.06
C GLN A 48 -7.45 9.86 -19.42
N ALA A 49 -7.47 8.52 -19.47
CA ALA A 49 -7.20 7.76 -20.68
C ALA A 49 -8.22 8.10 -21.79
N GLY A 50 -7.67 8.48 -22.95
CA GLY A 50 -8.43 8.92 -24.11
C GLY A 50 -8.82 7.80 -25.07
N SER A 51 -8.23 6.61 -24.88
CA SER A 51 -8.51 5.43 -25.70
C SER A 51 -8.78 4.19 -24.86
N ASP A 52 -9.50 3.23 -25.45
CA ASP A 52 -9.78 1.95 -24.80
C ASP A 52 -8.52 1.08 -24.65
N ASP A 53 -7.53 1.24 -25.52
CA ASP A 53 -6.24 0.54 -25.41
C ASP A 53 -5.41 1.05 -24.22
N GLU A 54 -5.38 2.37 -23.98
CA GLU A 54 -4.75 2.94 -22.78
C GLU A 54 -5.45 2.48 -21.50
N ARG A 55 -6.79 2.47 -21.50
CA ARG A 55 -7.60 1.96 -20.38
C ARG A 55 -7.30 0.50 -20.08
N ARG A 56 -7.19 -0.34 -21.11
CA ARG A 56 -6.83 -1.76 -20.97
C ARG A 56 -5.42 -1.93 -20.42
N ALA A 57 -4.45 -1.16 -20.90
CA ALA A 57 -3.08 -1.20 -20.39
C ALA A 57 -3.02 -0.80 -18.90
N LEU A 58 -3.73 0.26 -18.51
CA LEU A 58 -3.81 0.72 -17.12
C LEU A 58 -4.53 -0.29 -16.22
N LEU A 59 -5.59 -0.94 -16.70
CA LEU A 59 -6.26 -2.03 -15.99
C LEU A 59 -5.34 -3.23 -15.76
N GLN A 60 -4.60 -3.65 -16.80
CA GLN A 60 -3.62 -4.74 -16.65
C GLN A 60 -2.53 -4.38 -15.64
N GLN A 61 -2.09 -3.13 -15.62
CA GLN A 61 -1.11 -2.67 -14.65
C GLN A 61 -1.68 -2.64 -13.22
N ALA A 62 -2.93 -2.19 -13.04
CA ALA A 62 -3.62 -2.23 -11.76
C ALA A 62 -3.80 -3.66 -11.25
N GLN A 63 -4.13 -4.60 -12.15
CA GLN A 63 -4.25 -6.01 -11.82
C GLN A 63 -2.93 -6.61 -11.33
N LYS A 64 -1.80 -6.27 -11.97
CA LYS A 64 -0.46 -6.69 -11.51
C LYS A 64 -0.13 -6.16 -10.12
N VAL A 65 -0.44 -4.88 -9.84
CA VAL A 65 -0.23 -4.29 -8.52
C VAL A 65 -1.09 -5.00 -7.46
N ALA A 66 -2.35 -5.28 -7.78
CA ALA A 66 -3.24 -6.03 -6.88
C ALA A 66 -2.72 -7.44 -6.59
N GLU A 67 -2.24 -8.17 -7.61
CA GLU A 67 -1.64 -9.50 -7.43
C GLU A 67 -0.38 -9.47 -6.56
N GLN A 68 0.47 -8.47 -6.74
CA GLN A 68 1.67 -8.29 -5.92
C GLN A 68 1.32 -8.04 -4.45
N LEU A 69 0.34 -7.18 -4.20
CA LEU A 69 -0.16 -6.91 -2.85
C LEU A 69 -0.77 -8.17 -2.20
N SER A 70 -1.57 -8.93 -2.96
CA SER A 70 -2.15 -10.18 -2.44
C SER A 70 -1.09 -11.22 -2.07
N ARG A 71 -0.06 -11.41 -2.91
CA ARG A 71 1.05 -12.33 -2.61
C ARG A 71 1.80 -11.88 -1.35
N PHE A 72 2.13 -10.60 -1.30
CA PHE A 72 2.79 -10.03 -0.13
C PHE A 72 1.96 -10.21 1.15
N ALA A 73 0.63 -10.05 1.09
CA ALA A 73 -0.24 -10.27 2.24
C ALA A 73 -0.27 -11.73 2.71
N GLU A 74 -0.25 -12.70 1.78
CA GLU A 74 -0.13 -14.13 2.13
C GLU A 74 1.27 -14.46 2.69
N ASP A 75 2.35 -13.95 2.08
CA ASP A 75 3.72 -14.15 2.58
C ASP A 75 3.88 -13.57 3.99
N ALA A 76 3.34 -12.37 4.22
CA ALA A 76 3.31 -11.72 5.53
C ALA A 76 2.56 -12.55 6.59
N LYS A 77 1.43 -13.14 6.20
CA LYS A 77 0.62 -14.01 7.06
C LYS A 77 1.37 -15.30 7.41
N GLU A 78 2.06 -15.91 6.45
CA GLU A 78 2.90 -17.09 6.69
C GLU A 78 4.10 -16.78 7.59
N GLU A 79 4.76 -15.64 7.41
CA GLU A 79 5.90 -15.23 8.22
C GLU A 79 5.49 -14.95 9.66
N LEU A 80 4.33 -14.30 9.86
CA LEU A 80 3.75 -14.11 11.18
C LEU A 80 3.44 -15.47 11.83
N ALA A 81 2.82 -16.39 11.09
CA ALA A 81 2.52 -17.73 11.60
C ALA A 81 3.80 -18.50 12.01
N ARG A 82 4.91 -18.34 11.27
CA ARG A 82 6.21 -18.94 11.59
C ARG A 82 6.91 -18.31 12.80
N SER A 83 6.77 -16.99 13.00
CA SER A 83 7.38 -16.28 14.14
C SER A 83 6.62 -16.48 15.47
N THR A 84 5.43 -17.12 15.45
CA THR A 84 4.61 -17.34 16.66
C THR A 84 4.76 -18.76 17.25
N VAL A 85 5.65 -19.60 16.69
CA VAL A 85 6.03 -20.94 17.18
C VAL A 85 7.43 -20.90 17.74
#